data_AF-A0A6N8HVG6-F1
#
_entry.id   AF-A0A6N8HVG6-F1
#
_cell.length_a   1.000
_cell.length_b   1.000
_cell.length_c   1.000
_cell.angle_alpha   90.00
_cell.angle_beta   90.00
_cell.angle_gamma   90.00
#
_symmetry.space_group_name_H-M   'P 1'
#
loop_
_entity.id
_entity.type
_entity.pdbx_description
1 polymer ?
#
loop_
_entity_poly.entity_id
_entity_poly.type
_entity_poly.pdbx_seq_one_letter_code
_entity_poly.pdbx_strand_id
1 'polypeptide(L)'
;MFRFIGCADIPGVCLKYYVFGNRRKGYGIKILRSDNDYTDQYVSRNLLRVLDLASQFCRCKVFPENLCEIIDDLKYDSRSD
;
A
#
# COMPACT_ATOMS: atom_id res chain seq x y z
N MET A 1 -6.79 -8.91 9.59
CA MET A 1 -5.32 -8.93 9.54
C MET A 1 -4.85 -7.49 9.42
N PHE A 2 -3.85 -7.13 10.22
CA PHE A 2 -3.12 -5.88 10.09
C PHE A 2 -1.66 -6.26 10.27
N ARG A 3 -0.86 -6.11 9.20
CA ARG A 3 0.52 -6.60 9.15
C ARG A 3 1.45 -5.49 8.73
N PHE A 4 2.49 -5.27 9.52
CA PHE A 4 3.59 -4.40 9.15
C PHE A 4 4.44 -5.05 8.05
N ILE A 5 4.79 -4.27 7.03
CA ILE A 5 5.59 -4.71 5.89
C ILE A 5 7.01 -4.18 5.98
N GLY A 6 7.15 -2.90 6.31
CA GLY A 6 8.45 -2.26 6.41
C GLY A 6 8.32 -0.76 6.61
N CYS A 7 9.49 -0.12 6.76
CA CYS A 7 9.60 1.33 6.77
C CYS A 7 10.62 1.80 5.74
N ALA A 8 10.42 3.02 5.26
CA ALA A 8 11.41 3.73 4.47
C ALA A 8 11.77 5.02 5.22
N ASP A 9 13.03 5.07 5.67
CA ASP A 9 13.59 6.26 6.29
C ASP A 9 14.22 7.14 5.22
N ILE A 10 13.68 8.35 5.11
CA ILE A 10 14.12 9.41 4.22
C ILE A 10 14.46 10.60 5.13
N PRO A 11 15.47 11.44 4.83
CA PRO A 11 15.76 12.61 5.64
C PRO A 11 14.49 13.46 5.87
N GLY A 12 14.09 13.60 7.14
CA GLY A 12 12.89 14.36 7.53
C GLY A 12 11.56 13.63 7.38
N VAL A 13 11.50 12.41 6.84
CA VAL A 13 10.25 11.65 6.65
C VAL A 13 10.45 10.16 6.93
N CYS A 14 9.65 9.60 7.85
CA CYS A 14 9.56 8.16 8.06
C CYS A 14 8.23 7.65 7.50
N LEU A 15 8.30 6.73 6.53
CA LEU A 15 7.14 6.07 5.95
C LEU A 15 7.00 4.67 6.52
N LYS A 16 5.79 4.27 6.91
CA LYS A 16 5.48 2.91 7.39
C LYS A 16 4.40 2.28 6.54
N TYR A 17 4.68 1.07 6.06
CA TYR A 17 3.83 0.33 5.13
C TYR A 17 3.15 -0.84 5.85
N TYR A 18 1.84 -0.95 5.65
CA TYR A 18 1.01 -1.99 6.25
C TYR A 18 0.09 -2.63 5.22
N VAL A 19 -0.21 -3.90 5.42
CA VAL A 19 -1.31 -4.60 4.75
C VAL A 19 -2.42 -4.85 5.75
N PHE A 20 -3.66 -4.49 5.39
CA PHE A 20 -4.83 -4.68 6.22
C PHE A 20 -5.92 -5.45 5.47
N GLY A 21 -6.91 -5.96 6.21
CA GLY A 21 -8.11 -6.61 5.64
C GLY A 21 -8.25 -8.08 6.00
N ASN A 22 -9.09 -8.80 5.27
CA ASN A 22 -9.41 -10.21 5.50
C ASN A 22 -9.96 -10.88 4.24
N ARG A 23 -10.11 -12.21 4.25
CA ARG A 23 -10.61 -12.97 3.10
C ARG A 23 -12.02 -12.57 2.61
N ARG A 24 -12.89 -12.06 3.49
CA ARG A 24 -14.27 -11.68 3.14
C ARG A 24 -14.36 -10.35 2.41
N LYS A 25 -13.66 -9.33 2.92
CA LYS A 25 -13.65 -7.97 2.35
C LYS A 25 -12.52 -7.74 1.34
N GLY A 26 -11.52 -8.63 1.34
CA GLY A 26 -10.25 -8.47 0.63
C GLY A 26 -9.25 -7.65 1.44
N TYR A 27 -8.16 -7.28 0.77
CA TYR A 27 -6.97 -6.71 1.39
C TYR A 27 -6.61 -5.36 0.76
N GLY A 28 -6.07 -4.47 1.58
CA GLY A 28 -5.63 -3.14 1.21
C GLY A 28 -4.24 -2.83 1.75
N ILE A 29 -3.67 -1.74 1.25
CA ILE A 29 -2.38 -1.21 1.70
C ILE A 29 -2.64 0.09 2.42
N LYS A 30 -1.96 0.30 3.54
CA LYS A 30 -1.99 1.52 4.33
C LYS A 30 -0.56 2.05 4.48
N ILE A 31 -0.33 3.32 4.12
CA ILE A 31 0.95 4.02 4.26
C ILE A 31 0.76 5.12 5.29
N LEU A 32 1.63 5.16 6.31
CA LEU A 32 1.65 6.22 7.33
C LEU A 32 2.91 7.05 7.16
N ARG A 33 2.76 8.36 7.32
CA ARG A 33 3.83 9.32 7.53
C ARG A 33 3.85 9.71 9.03
N SER A 34 5.03 9.91 9.62
CA SER A 34 5.14 10.51 10.96
C SER A 34 4.26 11.78 11.02
N ASP A 35 3.49 11.95 12.10
CA ASP A 35 2.42 12.97 12.29
C ASP A 35 0.99 12.49 12.00
N ASN A 36 0.74 11.18 12.07
CA ASN A 36 -0.60 10.58 12.00
C ASN A 36 -1.30 10.76 10.64
N ASP A 37 -0.59 11.29 9.65
CA ASP A 37 -1.04 11.34 8.27
C ASP A 37 -0.93 9.95 7.65
N TYR A 38 -2.02 9.50 7.04
CA TYR A 38 -2.07 8.19 6.42
C TYR A 38 -3.05 8.16 5.26
N THR A 39 -2.77 7.26 4.33
CA THR A 39 -3.70 6.91 3.28
C THR A 39 -3.79 5.40 3.21
N ASP A 40 -5.00 4.90 3.06
CA ASP A 40 -5.26 3.49 2.85
C ASP A 40 -6.11 3.27 1.60
N GLN A 41 -5.85 2.18 0.90
CA GLN A 41 -6.54 1.88 -0.33
C GLN A 41 -6.75 0.38 -0.48
N TYR A 42 -7.97 0.01 -0.89
CA TYR A 42 -8.29 -1.37 -1.26
C TYR A 42 -7.55 -1.76 -2.55
N VAL A 43 -6.94 -2.94 -2.55
CA VAL A 43 -6.15 -3.43 -3.68
C VAL A 43 -6.77 -4.68 -4.30
N SER A 44 -6.89 -5.77 -3.55
CA SER A 44 -7.32 -7.06 -4.10
C SER A 44 -7.77 -8.05 -3.02
N ARG A 45 -8.52 -9.08 -3.43
CA ARG A 45 -8.81 -10.25 -2.58
C ARG A 45 -7.63 -11.22 -2.46
N ASN A 46 -6.62 -11.12 -3.33
CA ASN A 46 -5.44 -11.98 -3.29
C ASN A 46 -4.38 -11.42 -2.32
N LEU A 47 -4.25 -12.03 -1.14
CA LEU A 47 -3.29 -11.60 -0.12
C LEU A 47 -1.83 -11.58 -0.62
N LEU A 48 -1.40 -12.58 -1.37
CA LEU A 48 -0.01 -12.68 -1.84
C LEU A 48 0.32 -11.51 -2.77
N ARG A 49 -0.60 -11.16 -3.67
CA ARG A 49 -0.46 -10.00 -4.56
C ARG A 49 -0.35 -8.69 -3.77
N VAL A 50 -1.17 -8.52 -2.73
CA VAL A 50 -1.15 -7.30 -1.90
C VAL A 50 0.13 -7.21 -1.07
N LEU A 51 0.64 -8.33 -0.55
CA LEU A 51 1.92 -8.37 0.17
C LEU A 51 3.10 -8.02 -0.72
N ASP A 52 3.15 -8.60 -1.93
CA ASP A 52 4.19 -8.30 -2.90
C ASP A 52 4.18 -6.82 -3.28
N LEU A 53 3.00 -6.28 -3.61
CA LEU A 53 2.84 -4.87 -3.97
C LEU A 53 3.24 -3.94 -2.81
N ALA A 54 2.85 -4.24 -1.58
CA ALA A 54 3.25 -3.44 -0.41
C ALA A 54 4.77 -3.48 -0.18
N SER A 55 5.42 -4.61 -0.44
CA SER A 55 6.89 -4.71 -0.41
C SER A 55 7.54 -3.86 -1.50
N GLN A 56 6.96 -3.82 -2.70
CA GLN A 56 7.44 -2.95 -3.78
C GLN A 56 7.28 -1.47 -3.41
N PHE A 57 6.12 -1.07 -2.88
CA PHE A 57 5.88 0.31 -2.43
C PHE A 57 6.86 0.76 -1.36
N CYS A 58 7.20 -0.13 -0.42
CA CYS A 58 8.22 0.13 0.59
C CYS A 58 9.61 0.35 -0.03
N ARG A 59 10.00 -0.46 -1.01
CA ARG A 59 11.30 -0.32 -1.71
C ARG A 59 11.37 0.94 -2.57
N CYS A 60 10.27 1.27 -3.23
CA CYS A 60 10.15 2.43 -4.11
C CYS A 60 9.81 3.73 -3.36
N LYS A 61 9.68 3.68 -2.03
CA LYS A 61 9.39 4.85 -1.20
C LYS A 61 8.11 5.58 -1.61
N VAL A 62 7.05 4.83 -1.90
CA VAL A 62 5.73 5.39 -2.26
C VAL A 62 5.17 6.17 -1.07
N PHE A 63 4.74 7.40 -1.32
CA PHE A 63 4.16 8.28 -0.33
C PHE A 63 2.63 8.10 -0.26
N PRO A 64 1.99 8.44 0.88
CA PRO A 64 0.54 8.33 1.05
C PRO A 64 -0.27 9.00 -0.06
N GLU A 65 0.14 10.20 -0.48
CA GLU A 65 -0.55 11.01 -1.47
C GLU A 65 -0.61 10.34 -2.86
N ASN A 66 0.40 9.53 -3.19
CA ASN A 66 0.47 8.83 -4.48
C ASN A 66 -0.25 7.47 -4.47
N LEU A 67 -0.67 6.98 -3.30
CA LEU A 67 -1.17 5.61 -3.15
C LEU A 67 -2.42 5.37 -4.02
N CYS A 68 -3.37 6.29 -4.01
CA CYS A 68 -4.62 6.12 -4.75
C CYS A 68 -4.40 6.08 -6.27
N GLU A 69 -3.62 7.04 -6.79
CA GLU A 69 -3.31 7.15 -8.22
C GLU A 69 -2.62 5.89 -8.75
N ILE A 70 -1.55 5.45 -8.08
CA ILE A 70 -0.81 4.24 -8.48
C ILE A 70 -1.72 3.02 -8.49
N ILE A 71 -2.60 2.88 -7.49
CA ILE A 71 -3.51 1.73 -7.42
C ILE A 71 -4.58 1.79 -8.52
N ASP A 72 -5.06 2.97 -8.88
CA ASP A 72 -6.05 3.12 -9.94
C ASP A 72 -5.44 2.91 -11.32
N ASP A 73 -4.21 3.36 -11.57
CA ASP A 73 -3.44 3.04 -12.78
C ASP A 73 -3.23 1.53 -12.93
N LEU A 74 -2.82 0.84 -11.86
CA LEU A 74 -2.65 -0.61 -11.85
C LEU A 74 -3.96 -1.38 -12.15
N LYS A 75 -5.12 -0.82 -11.77
CA LYS A 75 -6.43 -1.41 -12.10
C LYS A 75 -6.78 -1.17 -13.56
N TYR A 76 -6.47 0.01 -14.09
CA TYR A 76 -6.72 0.36 -15.49
C TYR A 76 -5.92 -0.53 -16.44
N ASP A 77 -4.61 -0.68 -16.20
CA ASP A 77 -3.75 -1.56 -17.01
C ASP A 77 -4.25 -3.01 -17.02
N SER A 78 -4.77 -3.49 -15.88
CA SER A 78 -5.30 -4.86 -15.78
C SER A 78 -6.64 -5.10 -16.48
N ARG A 79 -7.29 -4.05 -17.01
CA ARG A 79 -8.59 -4.13 -17.72
C ARG A 79 -8.48 -4.00 -19.24
N SER A 80 -7.29 -3.76 -19.79
CA SER A 80 -7.08 -3.43 -21.20
C SER A 80 -6.78 -4.65 -22.11
N ASP A 81 -7.19 -5.85 -21.70
CA ASP A 81 -7.19 -7.08 -22.52
C ASP A 81 -8.61 -7.46 -22.98
#